data_AF-A0A8H6QH40-F1
#
_entry.id   AF-A0A8H6QH40-F1
#
_cell.length_a   1.000
_cell.length_b   1.000
_cell.length_c   1.000
_cell.angle_alpha   90.00
_cell.angle_beta   90.00
_cell.angle_gamma   90.00
#
_symmetry.space_group_name_H-M   'P 1'
#
loop_
_entity.id
_entity.type
_entity.pdbx_description
1 polymer ?
#
loop_
_entity_poly.entity_id
_entity_poly.type
_entity_poly.pdbx_seq_one_letter_code
_entity_poly.pdbx_strand_id
1 'polypeptide(L)'
;MGGSEGLSEVDGVVDAEAGEVGLSSAPQDGSTGSVWETPVLLTYIEDDPCVDIRTGLTAYETLRRLGFVKVLWDPRPGSQQGENWLLDSSQLDTVVGFLAEVFGHDGVTGVCS
;
A
#
# COMPACT_ATOMS: atom_id res chain seq x y z
N MET A 1 -33.19 56.71 17.19
CA MET A 1 -32.06 55.84 17.57
C MET A 1 -32.30 54.48 16.93
N GLY A 2 -31.38 54.03 16.07
CA GLY A 2 -31.26 52.69 15.46
C GLY A 2 -32.42 52.24 14.56
N GLY A 3 -32.29 51.97 13.27
CA GLY A 3 -31.13 51.52 12.50
C GLY A 3 -31.61 50.38 11.61
N SER A 4 -32.06 50.72 10.40
CA SER A 4 -32.43 49.77 9.34
C SER A 4 -31.22 49.51 8.45
N GLU A 5 -30.84 48.25 8.33
CA GLU A 5 -29.76 47.72 7.48
C GLU A 5 -30.22 46.31 7.08
N GLY A 6 -30.11 45.79 5.86
CA GLY A 6 -29.52 46.26 4.63
C GLY A 6 -29.52 45.04 3.68
N LEU A 7 -30.00 45.22 2.46
CA LEU A 7 -29.81 44.28 1.36
C LEU A 7 -28.36 44.40 0.87
N SER A 8 -27.69 43.27 0.60
CA SER A 8 -26.75 43.13 -0.53
C SER A 8 -26.24 41.70 -0.63
N GLU A 9 -26.57 41.04 -1.74
CA GLU A 9 -25.72 40.04 -2.36
C GLU A 9 -24.29 40.57 -2.48
N VAL A 10 -23.31 39.78 -2.08
CA VAL A 10 -21.99 39.85 -2.69
C VAL A 10 -21.50 38.43 -2.98
N ASP A 11 -21.27 38.25 -4.27
CA ASP A 11 -20.52 37.21 -4.94
C ASP A 11 -19.17 36.99 -4.24
N GLY A 12 -18.87 35.72 -3.97
CA GLY A 12 -17.66 35.29 -3.32
C GLY A 12 -17.19 33.98 -3.95
N VAL A 13 -16.81 34.06 -5.23
CA VAL A 13 -15.93 33.07 -5.87
C VAL A 13 -14.67 32.99 -5.01
N VAL A 14 -14.57 31.94 -4.20
CA VAL A 14 -13.31 31.55 -3.58
C VAL A 14 -12.54 30.75 -4.63
N ASP A 15 -11.52 31.42 -5.14
CA ASP A 15 -10.51 30.93 -6.05
C ASP A 15 -10.08 29.49 -5.74
N ALA A 16 -10.05 28.69 -6.80
CA ALA A 16 -9.38 27.42 -6.83
C ALA A 16 -7.87 27.66 -6.74
N GLU A 17 -7.37 27.83 -5.53
CA GLU A 17 -5.95 27.62 -5.25
C GLU A 17 -5.71 26.12 -5.41
N ALA A 18 -5.34 25.75 -6.64
CA ALA A 18 -4.63 24.52 -6.94
C ALA A 18 -3.33 24.56 -6.13
N GLY A 19 -3.43 24.12 -4.88
CA GLY A 19 -2.30 23.73 -4.07
C GLY A 19 -1.62 22.61 -4.82
N GLU A 20 -0.59 23.00 -5.58
CA GLU A 20 0.42 22.13 -6.12
C GLU A 20 0.95 21.32 -4.93
N VAL A 21 0.38 20.13 -4.73
CA VAL A 21 0.98 19.12 -3.89
C VAL A 21 2.26 18.77 -4.60
N GLY A 22 3.34 19.46 -4.20
CA GLY A 22 4.69 19.13 -4.56
C GLY A 22 4.87 17.66 -4.21
N LEU A 23 4.72 16.81 -5.23
CA LEU A 23 5.12 15.42 -5.19
C LEU A 23 6.60 15.50 -4.86
N SER A 24 6.92 15.31 -3.58
CA SER A 24 8.30 15.24 -3.13
C SER A 24 8.95 14.20 -4.01
N SER A 25 9.80 14.66 -4.92
CA SER A 25 10.50 13.84 -5.88
C SER A 25 11.39 12.92 -5.08
N ALA A 26 10.86 11.75 -4.71
CA ALA A 26 11.67 10.64 -4.28
C ALA A 26 12.75 10.45 -5.37
N PRO A 27 14.02 10.25 -5.00
CA PRO A 27 15.06 10.02 -5.98
C PRO A 27 14.60 8.87 -6.88
N GLN A 28 14.37 9.18 -8.16
CA GLN A 28 14.11 8.18 -9.18
C GLN A 28 15.42 7.45 -9.43
N ASP A 29 15.72 6.50 -8.56
CA ASP A 29 16.72 5.49 -8.87
C ASP A 29 16.17 4.67 -10.05
N GLY A 30 17.01 4.47 -11.07
CA GLY A 30 16.63 4.22 -12.46
C GLY A 30 16.01 2.85 -12.78
N SER A 31 15.09 2.34 -11.97
CA SER A 31 14.29 1.17 -12.27
C SER A 31 12.87 1.58 -12.64
N THR A 32 12.65 1.85 -13.94
CA THR A 32 11.29 1.96 -14.49
C THR A 32 10.72 0.55 -14.70
N GLY A 33 10.65 -0.23 -13.63
CA GLY A 33 9.95 -1.50 -13.63
C GLY A 33 8.48 -1.28 -13.95
N SER A 34 7.90 -2.15 -14.76
CA SER A 34 6.46 -2.14 -15.00
C SER A 34 5.74 -2.42 -13.66
N VAL A 35 4.68 -1.69 -13.32
CA VAL A 35 3.94 -1.90 -12.04
C VAL A 35 3.59 -3.37 -11.81
N TRP A 36 3.30 -4.09 -12.90
CA TRP A 36 2.98 -5.52 -12.93
C TRP A 36 4.15 -6.43 -12.50
N GLU A 37 5.38 -5.97 -12.62
CA GLU A 37 6.59 -6.69 -12.19
C GLU A 37 6.85 -6.53 -10.70
N THR A 38 6.21 -5.56 -10.03
CA THR A 38 6.36 -5.35 -8.58
C THR A 38 5.83 -6.58 -7.84
N PRO A 39 6.69 -7.31 -7.11
CA PRO A 39 6.24 -8.46 -6.33
C PRO A 39 5.34 -8.01 -5.17
N VAL A 40 4.26 -8.74 -4.93
CA VAL A 40 3.30 -8.45 -3.86
C VAL A 40 3.23 -9.64 -2.91
N LEU A 41 3.32 -9.36 -1.61
CA LEU A 41 3.00 -10.29 -0.54
C LEU A 41 1.71 -9.80 0.14
N LEU A 42 0.69 -10.66 0.16
CA LEU A 42 -0.57 -10.44 0.87
C LEU A 42 -0.64 -11.37 2.08
N THR A 43 -0.44 -10.81 3.26
CA THR A 43 -0.69 -11.49 4.54
C THR A 43 -2.10 -11.18 5.03
N TYR A 44 -2.76 -12.17 5.62
CA TYR A 44 -4.13 -12.02 6.09
C TYR A 44 -4.36 -12.82 7.37
N ILE A 45 -5.19 -12.32 8.27
CA ILE A 45 -5.54 -12.99 9.54
C ILE A 45 -6.91 -13.66 9.36
N GLU A 46 -6.96 -14.99 9.39
CA GLU A 46 -8.17 -15.78 9.04
C GLU A 46 -9.42 -15.40 9.87
N ASP A 47 -9.22 -15.10 11.15
CA ASP A 47 -10.28 -14.74 12.11
C ASP A 47 -10.32 -13.24 12.44
N ASP A 48 -9.87 -12.37 11.53
CA ASP A 48 -9.94 -10.92 11.72
C ASP A 48 -11.40 -10.45 11.89
N PRO A 49 -11.76 -9.78 13.01
CA PRO A 49 -13.13 -9.32 13.24
C PRO A 49 -13.49 -8.08 12.41
N CYS A 50 -12.50 -7.39 11.84
CA CYS A 50 -12.67 -6.12 11.12
C CYS A 50 -12.73 -6.33 9.60
N VAL A 51 -12.07 -7.35 9.07
CA VAL A 51 -11.99 -7.63 7.63
C VAL A 51 -12.45 -9.05 7.35
N ASP A 52 -13.27 -9.26 6.32
CA ASP A 52 -13.68 -10.60 5.89
C ASP A 52 -12.60 -11.22 4.99
N ILE A 53 -12.33 -12.51 5.17
CA ILE A 53 -11.34 -13.29 4.41
C ILE A 53 -11.59 -13.25 2.91
N ARG A 54 -12.87 -13.16 2.51
CA ARG A 54 -13.24 -13.04 1.09
C ARG A 54 -12.67 -11.79 0.46
N THR A 55 -12.48 -10.72 1.23
CA THR A 55 -11.87 -9.47 0.76
C THR A 55 -10.43 -9.69 0.36
N GLY A 56 -9.63 -10.33 1.23
CA GLY A 56 -8.24 -10.66 0.93
C GLY A 56 -8.10 -11.61 -0.26
N LEU A 57 -8.94 -12.64 -0.32
CA LEU A 57 -8.97 -13.57 -1.46
C LEU A 57 -9.32 -12.85 -2.77
N THR A 58 -10.31 -11.94 -2.73
CA THR A 58 -10.69 -11.14 -3.89
C THR A 58 -9.54 -10.25 -4.36
N ALA A 59 -8.80 -9.62 -3.43
CA ALA A 59 -7.63 -8.83 -3.76
C ALA A 59 -6.54 -9.69 -4.44
N TYR A 60 -6.24 -10.87 -3.87
CA TYR A 60 -5.28 -11.82 -4.43
C TYR A 60 -5.65 -12.24 -5.86
N GLU A 61 -6.90 -12.67 -6.08
CA GLU A 61 -7.38 -13.06 -7.40
C GLU A 61 -7.34 -11.90 -8.40
N THR A 62 -7.70 -10.69 -7.94
CA THR A 62 -7.71 -9.50 -8.79
C THR A 62 -6.31 -9.14 -9.24
N LEU A 63 -5.32 -9.09 -8.33
CA LEU A 63 -3.93 -8.82 -8.70
C LEU A 63 -3.40 -9.84 -9.70
N ARG A 64 -3.70 -11.13 -9.52
CA ARG A 64 -3.32 -12.17 -10.47
C ARG A 64 -3.98 -11.99 -11.84
N ARG A 65 -5.27 -11.65 -11.88
CA ARG A 65 -6.01 -11.41 -13.12
C ARG A 65 -5.55 -10.16 -13.87
N LEU A 66 -5.10 -9.14 -13.14
CA LEU A 66 -4.56 -7.92 -13.73
C LEU A 66 -3.14 -8.12 -14.31
N GLY A 67 -2.47 -9.24 -14.00
CA GLY A 67 -1.19 -9.62 -14.61
C GLY A 67 0.03 -9.33 -13.73
N PHE A 68 -0.15 -9.14 -12.42
CA PHE A 68 0.99 -9.08 -11.51
C PHE A 68 1.78 -10.39 -11.55
N VAL A 69 3.08 -10.29 -11.81
CA VAL A 69 3.97 -11.43 -12.10
C VAL A 69 4.17 -12.31 -10.87
N LYS A 70 4.29 -11.69 -9.69
CA LYS A 70 4.50 -12.39 -8.42
C LYS A 70 3.56 -11.86 -7.36
N VAL A 71 2.57 -12.67 -7.00
CA VAL A 71 1.63 -12.40 -5.90
C VAL A 71 1.63 -13.62 -4.99
N LEU A 72 2.08 -13.44 -3.75
CA LEU A 72 2.04 -14.47 -2.72
C LEU A 72 0.88 -14.22 -1.78
N TRP A 73 0.16 -15.30 -1.44
CA TRP A 73 -0.94 -15.30 -0.49
C TRP A 73 -0.53 -16.09 0.74
N ASP A 74 -0.61 -15.46 1.91
CA ASP A 74 -0.13 -16.01 3.17
C ASP A 74 -1.19 -15.81 4.28
N PRO A 75 -2.21 -16.68 4.34
CA PRO A 75 -3.21 -16.62 5.39
C PRO A 75 -2.61 -17.15 6.70
N ARG A 76 -2.94 -16.49 7.80
CA ARG A 76 -2.41 -16.76 9.14
C ARG A 76 -3.56 -16.96 10.11
N PRO A 77 -3.49 -17.99 10.98
CA PRO A 77 -4.46 -18.12 12.06
C PRO A 77 -4.37 -16.89 12.98
N GLY A 78 -5.53 -16.41 13.44
CA GLY A 78 -5.55 -15.34 14.44
C GLY A 78 -4.95 -15.80 15.75
N SER A 79 -4.07 -15.00 16.36
CA SER A 79 -3.77 -15.17 17.79
C SER A 79 -4.91 -14.54 18.59
N GLN A 80 -5.23 -15.11 19.77
CA GLN A 80 -6.27 -14.55 20.67
C GLN A 80 -5.96 -13.13 21.19
N GLN A 81 -4.82 -12.55 20.81
CA GLN A 81 -4.37 -11.24 21.27
C GLN A 81 -4.52 -10.24 20.12
N GLY A 82 -5.61 -9.48 20.22
CA GLY A 82 -6.00 -8.50 19.23
C GLY A 82 -4.97 -7.40 18.97
N GLU A 83 -5.25 -6.68 17.88
CA GLU A 83 -4.76 -5.33 17.58
C GLU A 83 -3.30 -5.16 17.15
N ASN A 84 -2.51 -6.24 17.03
CA ASN A 84 -1.16 -6.13 16.46
C ASN A 84 -1.15 -6.40 14.95
N TRP A 85 -0.82 -5.38 14.17
CA TRP A 85 -0.60 -5.43 12.72
C TRP A 85 0.45 -6.48 12.29
N LEU A 86 1.38 -6.83 13.18
CA LEU A 86 2.22 -8.02 13.10
C LEU A 86 1.91 -8.89 14.32
N LEU A 87 1.22 -10.00 14.10
CA LEU A 87 0.73 -10.86 15.19
C LEU A 87 1.86 -11.68 15.85
N ASP A 88 2.91 -12.01 15.10
CA ASP A 88 3.93 -12.97 15.51
C ASP A 88 5.28 -12.72 14.83
N SER A 89 6.38 -13.09 15.47
CA SER A 89 7.73 -12.96 14.90
C SER A 89 7.89 -13.72 13.58
N SER A 90 7.13 -14.82 13.39
CA SER A 90 7.15 -15.57 12.13
C SER A 90 6.61 -14.77 10.94
N GLN A 91 5.73 -13.78 11.16
CA GLN A 91 5.27 -12.90 10.07
C GLN A 91 6.39 -11.96 9.64
N LEU A 92 7.17 -11.45 10.58
CA LEU A 92 8.33 -10.64 10.26
C LEU A 92 9.36 -11.45 9.47
N ASP A 93 9.65 -12.70 9.88
CA ASP A 93 10.53 -13.60 9.14
C ASP A 93 10.04 -13.85 7.71
N THR A 94 8.72 -13.92 7.52
CA THR A 94 8.11 -14.10 6.20
C THR A 94 8.29 -12.86 5.32
N VAL A 95 8.07 -11.67 5.88
CA VAL A 95 8.30 -10.40 5.17
C VAL A 95 9.77 -10.26 4.81
N VAL A 96 10.68 -10.51 5.74
CA VAL A 96 12.14 -10.45 5.50
C VAL A 96 12.56 -11.47 4.45
N GLY A 97 12.07 -12.71 4.53
CA GLY A 97 12.35 -13.76 3.55
C GLY A 97 11.85 -13.38 2.16
N PHE A 98 10.65 -12.81 2.06
CA PHE A 98 10.11 -12.30 0.80
C PHE A 98 10.98 -11.16 0.22
N LEU A 99 11.34 -10.18 1.04
CA LEU A 99 12.18 -9.06 0.60
C LEU A 99 13.58 -9.55 0.18
N ALA A 100 14.16 -10.50 0.91
CA ALA A 100 15.44 -11.11 0.55
C ALA A 100 15.35 -11.88 -0.78
N GLU A 101 14.23 -12.54 -1.08
CA GLU A 101 14.03 -13.19 -2.37
C GLU A 101 13.92 -12.17 -3.53
N VAL A 102 13.23 -11.05 -3.28
CA VAL A 102 12.97 -10.00 -4.27
C VAL A 102 14.23 -9.17 -4.57
N PHE A 103 14.98 -8.78 -3.54
CA PHE A 103 16.14 -7.87 -3.66
C PHE A 103 17.49 -8.56 -3.51
N GLY A 104 17.55 -9.77 -2.95
CA GLY A 104 18.80 -10.49 -2.70
C GLY A 104 19.44 -11.12 -3.94
N HIS A 105 18.84 -10.97 -5.13
CA HIS A 105 19.40 -11.50 -6.38
C HIS A 105 20.56 -10.66 -6.96
N ASP A 106 20.84 -9.47 -6.42
CA ASP A 106 21.90 -8.58 -6.94
C ASP A 106 23.33 -8.96 -6.48
N GLY A 107 23.51 -10.10 -5.81
CA GLY A 107 24.80 -10.52 -5.23
C GLY A 107 25.67 -11.48 -6.04
N VAL A 108 25.20 -12.03 -7.16
CA VAL A 108 25.95 -13.04 -7.95
C VAL A 108 26.10 -12.62 -9.41
N THR A 109 26.53 -11.38 -9.64
CA THR A 109 27.18 -10.99 -10.89
C THR A 109 28.51 -10.32 -10.60
N GLY A 110 29.42 -11.09 -10.01
CA GLY A 110 30.81 -10.73 -9.83
C GLY A 110 31.67 -11.96 -10.14
N VAL A 111 31.92 -12.21 -11.41
CA VAL A 111 32.96 -13.15 -11.85
C VAL A 111 34.30 -12.63 -11.34
N CYS A 112 35.02 -13.43 -10.55
CA CYS A 112 36.46 -13.35 -10.43
C CYS A 112 37.04 -14.77 -10.52
N SER A 113 37.65 -15.01 -11.69
CA SER A 113 38.74 -15.93 -12.08
C SER A 113 39.12 -17.11 -11.20
#